data_AF-M5VMW6-F1
#
_entry.id   AF-M5VMW6-F1
#
_cell.length_a   1.000
_cell.length_b   1.000
_cell.length_c   1.000
_cell.angle_alpha   90.00
_cell.angle_beta   90.00
_cell.angle_gamma   90.00
#
_symmetry.space_group_name_H-M   'P 1'
#
loop_
_entity.id
_entity.type
_entity.pdbx_description
1 polymer ?
#
loop_
_entity_poly.entity_id
_entity_poly.type
_entity_poly.pdbx_seq_one_letter_code
_entity_poly.pdbx_strand_id
1 'polypeptide(L)'
;MREEEVCDVVVGFEMAETTTFLSNRYWVLRHGKSIPNERGIIVSSMENGTRQEYQLAPEGVSQAQLAGQLFQKVLEENHIPIENVCICYSPFSRTTHTAQVVASVLNVQFEGAQCKVMENLRERSFGPSYELLSHDKYHDIWALDEKDPFTKPEGGESVNDVACRLAEALATLESQFQGIQLQ
;
A
#
# COMPACT_ATOMS: atom_id res chain seq x y z
N MET A 1 -13.18 -11.09 -4.46
CA MET A 1 -12.53 -9.93 -3.83
C MET A 1 -13.62 -9.05 -3.23
N ARG A 2 -13.85 -9.08 -1.90
CA ARG A 2 -14.83 -8.23 -1.21
C ARG A 2 -14.04 -7.22 -0.38
N GLU A 3 -14.24 -5.92 -0.61
CA GLU A 3 -13.94 -4.72 0.23
C GLU A 3 -12.58 -4.58 0.98
N GLU A 4 -11.74 -5.61 0.98
CA GLU A 4 -10.59 -5.75 1.90
C GLU A 4 -9.25 -5.99 1.19
N GLU A 5 -9.21 -6.15 -0.14
CA GLU A 5 -7.99 -6.49 -0.89
C GLU A 5 -7.50 -5.36 -1.80
N VAL A 6 -7.14 -4.22 -1.19
CA VAL A 6 -6.22 -3.29 -1.84
C VAL A 6 -5.09 -2.99 -0.86
N CYS A 7 -3.96 -3.64 -1.12
CA CYS A 7 -2.70 -3.46 -0.41
C CYS A 7 -2.12 -2.08 -0.73
N ASP A 8 -1.80 -1.28 0.28
CA ASP A 8 -1.37 0.11 0.06
C ASP A 8 -0.09 0.51 0.82
N VAL A 9 0.54 -0.44 1.54
CA VAL A 9 1.88 -0.29 2.15
C VAL A 9 2.54 -1.67 2.28
N VAL A 10 3.82 -1.77 1.92
CA VAL A 10 4.70 -2.90 2.24
C VAL A 10 5.74 -2.42 3.25
N VAL A 11 5.82 -3.08 4.40
CA VAL A 11 6.69 -2.75 5.53
C VAL A 11 7.66 -3.91 5.76
N GLY A 12 8.97 -3.69 5.62
CA GLY A 12 10.04 -4.55 6.13
C GLY A 12 10.52 -5.68 5.23
N PHE A 13 11.84 -6.00 5.31
CA PHE A 13 12.60 -6.98 4.52
C PHE A 13 13.58 -7.76 5.44
N GLU A 14 13.84 -9.05 5.16
CA GLU A 14 14.92 -9.87 5.79
C GLU A 14 15.18 -11.11 4.91
N MET A 15 16.43 -11.58 4.87
CA MET A 15 16.86 -12.78 4.13
C MET A 15 16.23 -14.07 4.65
N ALA A 16 15.54 -14.81 3.77
CA ALA A 16 15.13 -16.19 4.05
C ALA A 16 16.17 -17.20 3.54
N GLU A 17 16.52 -18.19 4.36
CA GLU A 17 17.31 -19.34 3.89
C GLU A 17 16.52 -20.11 2.82
N THR A 18 17.22 -20.32 1.70
CA THR A 18 16.69 -20.64 0.37
C THR A 18 15.75 -21.86 0.31
N THR A 19 14.46 -21.61 0.07
CA THR A 19 13.56 -22.46 -0.76
C THR A 19 12.42 -21.68 -1.46
N THR A 20 12.33 -20.35 -1.31
CA THR A 20 11.25 -19.51 -1.85
C THR A 20 11.74 -18.56 -2.95
N PHE A 21 10.87 -18.22 -3.92
CA PHE A 21 11.15 -17.23 -4.98
C PHE A 21 11.39 -15.80 -4.46
N LEU A 22 11.08 -15.55 -3.18
CA LEU A 22 11.28 -14.28 -2.51
C LEU A 22 12.43 -14.42 -1.52
N SER A 23 13.40 -13.52 -1.62
CA SER A 23 14.57 -13.40 -0.74
C SER A 23 14.26 -12.52 0.46
N ASN A 24 13.19 -11.72 0.40
CA ASN A 24 12.79 -10.83 1.47
C ASN A 24 11.52 -11.29 2.18
N ARG A 25 11.45 -11.00 3.49
CA ARG A 25 10.18 -10.95 4.24
C ARG A 25 9.38 -9.72 3.83
N TYR A 26 8.05 -9.81 3.88
CA TYR A 26 7.15 -8.71 3.55
C TYR A 26 6.04 -8.64 4.58
N TRP A 27 5.79 -7.46 5.15
CA TRP A 27 4.57 -7.18 5.90
C TRP A 27 3.73 -6.21 5.10
N VAL A 28 2.42 -6.45 5.02
CA VAL A 28 1.53 -5.58 4.25
C VAL A 28 0.63 -4.85 5.22
N LEU A 29 0.54 -3.53 5.05
CA LEU A 29 -0.31 -2.65 5.83
C LEU A 29 -1.24 -1.89 4.88
N ARG A 30 -2.54 -1.95 5.13
CA ARG A 30 -3.49 -1.05 4.45
C ARG A 30 -3.40 0.33 5.08
N HIS A 31 -3.60 1.39 4.29
CA HIS A 31 -3.71 2.74 4.84
C HIS A 31 -4.80 2.82 5.92
N GLY A 32 -4.61 3.70 6.90
CA GLY A 32 -5.66 4.01 7.87
C GLY A 32 -6.87 4.65 7.19
N LYS A 33 -8.00 4.76 7.91
CA LYS A 33 -9.21 5.42 7.41
C LYS A 33 -8.91 6.82 6.87
N SER A 34 -9.24 7.05 5.61
CA SER A 34 -9.00 8.32 4.92
C SER A 34 -10.22 9.25 4.96
N ILE A 35 -10.00 10.54 4.68
CA ILE A 35 -11.08 11.52 4.53
C ILE A 35 -12.09 11.09 3.44
N PRO A 36 -11.67 10.57 2.27
CA PRO A 36 -12.58 9.94 1.30
C PRO A 36 -13.40 8.78 1.87
N ASN A 37 -12.80 7.93 2.70
CA ASN A 37 -13.55 6.83 3.33
C ASN A 37 -14.65 7.37 4.25
N GLU A 38 -14.37 8.41 5.03
CA GLU A 38 -15.39 9.08 5.87
C GLU A 38 -16.50 9.73 5.06
N ARG A 39 -16.17 10.26 3.88
CA ARG A 39 -17.14 10.85 2.96
C ARG A 39 -17.90 9.81 2.14
N GLY A 40 -17.50 8.55 2.20
CA GLY A 40 -18.09 7.48 1.43
C GLY A 40 -17.82 7.55 -0.07
N ILE A 41 -16.70 8.13 -0.50
CA ILE A 41 -16.40 8.34 -1.93
C ILE A 41 -15.19 7.53 -2.42
N ILE A 42 -15.22 7.17 -3.70
CA ILE A 42 -14.14 6.47 -4.40
C ILE A 42 -13.07 7.49 -4.82
N VAL A 43 -11.83 7.24 -4.43
CA VAL A 43 -10.66 8.01 -4.89
C VAL A 43 -9.59 7.03 -5.35
N SER A 44 -9.52 6.87 -6.67
CA SER A 44 -8.75 5.83 -7.36
C SER A 44 -7.83 6.37 -8.47
N SER A 45 -8.02 7.60 -8.91
CA SER A 45 -7.16 8.25 -9.89
C SER A 45 -5.89 8.83 -9.24
N MET A 46 -4.81 8.95 -10.00
CA MET A 46 -3.58 9.65 -9.54
C MET A 46 -3.84 11.14 -9.28
N GLU A 47 -4.67 11.77 -10.12
CA GLU A 47 -4.99 13.20 -10.02
C GLU A 47 -5.62 13.55 -8.67
N ASN A 48 -6.56 12.73 -8.20
CA ASN A 48 -7.19 12.92 -6.90
C ASN A 48 -6.40 12.26 -5.77
N GLY A 49 -5.91 11.04 -5.98
CA GLY A 49 -5.25 10.23 -4.97
C GLY A 49 -4.05 10.91 -4.31
N THR A 50 -3.38 11.83 -5.02
CA THR A 50 -2.21 12.58 -4.53
C THR A 50 -2.54 13.92 -3.86
N ARG A 51 -3.83 14.27 -3.74
CA ARG A 51 -4.27 15.53 -3.11
C ARG A 51 -4.28 15.43 -1.60
N GLN A 52 -3.66 16.42 -0.94
CA GLN A 52 -3.53 16.46 0.53
C GLN A 52 -4.89 16.42 1.26
N GLU A 53 -5.96 16.95 0.67
CA GLU A 53 -7.31 16.89 1.24
C GLU A 53 -7.87 15.46 1.38
N TYR A 54 -7.22 14.47 0.74
CA TYR A 54 -7.59 13.06 0.78
C TYR A 54 -6.63 12.19 1.60
N GLN A 55 -5.86 12.81 2.49
CA GLN A 55 -5.07 12.12 3.50
C GLN A 55 -5.93 11.39 4.55
N LEU A 56 -5.27 10.84 5.57
CA LEU A 56 -5.94 10.20 6.70
C LEU A 56 -6.92 11.13 7.43
N ALA A 57 -8.03 10.56 7.86
CA ALA A 57 -8.89 11.13 8.88
C ALA A 57 -8.26 10.95 10.28
N PRO A 58 -8.72 11.68 11.32
CA PRO A 58 -8.18 11.54 12.68
C PRO A 58 -8.16 10.09 13.19
N GLU A 59 -9.23 9.33 12.93
CA GLU A 59 -9.29 7.90 13.27
C GLU A 59 -8.23 7.08 12.53
N GLY A 60 -7.99 7.38 11.25
CA GLY A 60 -6.97 6.72 10.44
C GLY A 60 -5.55 6.99 10.93
N VAL A 61 -5.28 8.19 11.46
CA VAL A 61 -3.98 8.49 12.11
C VAL A 61 -3.78 7.60 13.33
N SER A 62 -4.79 7.44 14.18
CA SER A 62 -4.71 6.54 15.34
C SER A 62 -4.52 5.08 14.92
N GLN A 63 -5.18 4.63 13.85
CA GLN A 63 -4.98 3.29 13.28
C GLN A 63 -3.53 3.09 12.79
N ALA A 64 -2.97 4.08 12.08
CA ALA A 64 -1.58 4.03 11.60
C ALA A 64 -0.57 4.03 12.76
N GLN A 65 -0.82 4.79 13.82
CA GLN A 65 0.01 4.78 15.03
C GLN A 65 0.02 3.39 15.68
N LEU A 66 -1.16 2.80 15.88
CA LEU A 66 -1.30 1.46 16.45
C LEU A 66 -0.62 0.41 15.56
N ALA A 67 -0.79 0.49 14.25
CA ALA A 67 -0.12 -0.41 13.31
C ALA A 67 1.41 -0.31 13.41
N GLY A 68 1.96 0.91 13.50
CA GLY A 68 3.39 1.13 13.73
C GLY A 68 3.89 0.50 15.04
N GLN A 69 3.12 0.65 16.13
CA GLN A 69 3.47 0.08 17.44
C GLN A 69 3.43 -1.45 17.43
N LEU A 70 2.43 -2.04 16.77
CA LEU A 70 2.33 -3.49 16.60
C LEU A 70 3.48 -4.03 15.75
N PHE A 71 3.81 -3.32 14.67
CA PHE A 71 4.93 -3.71 13.82
C PHE A 71 6.27 -3.60 14.54
N GLN A 72 6.49 -2.57 15.36
CA GLN A 72 7.68 -2.45 16.20
C GLN A 72 7.86 -3.68 17.10
N LYS A 73 6.79 -4.16 17.75
CA LYS A 73 6.83 -5.38 18.56
C LYS A 73 7.21 -6.61 17.72
N VAL A 74 6.66 -6.72 16.51
CA VAL A 74 7.01 -7.82 15.60
C VAL A 74 8.51 -7.78 15.27
N LEU A 75 9.09 -6.60 15.00
CA LEU A 75 10.53 -6.47 14.77
C LEU A 75 11.34 -6.90 15.99
N GLU A 76 10.96 -6.46 17.18
CA GLU A 76 11.62 -6.81 18.45
C GLU A 76 11.57 -8.31 18.72
N GLU A 77 10.39 -8.94 18.61
CA GLU A 77 10.18 -10.37 18.84
C GLU A 77 10.96 -11.25 17.85
N ASN A 78 11.12 -10.77 16.61
CA ASN A 78 11.86 -11.47 15.57
C ASN A 78 13.35 -11.07 15.53
N HIS A 79 13.81 -10.19 16.42
CA HIS A 79 15.17 -9.66 16.46
C HIS A 79 15.62 -9.00 15.15
N ILE A 80 14.69 -8.32 14.46
CA ILE A 80 14.95 -7.64 13.19
C ILE A 80 15.42 -6.22 13.47
N PRO A 81 16.65 -5.83 13.07
CA PRO A 81 17.13 -4.47 13.25
C PRO A 81 16.35 -3.47 12.38
N ILE A 82 16.07 -2.29 12.92
CA ILE A 82 15.26 -1.28 12.22
C ILE A 82 15.94 -0.76 10.96
N GLU A 83 17.27 -0.74 10.91
CA GLU A 83 18.07 -0.41 9.74
C GLU A 83 17.79 -1.33 8.56
N ASN A 84 17.38 -2.58 8.79
CA ASN A 84 17.06 -3.54 7.75
C ASN A 84 15.60 -3.40 7.25
N VAL A 85 14.84 -2.47 7.81
CA VAL A 85 13.46 -2.21 7.42
C VAL A 85 13.42 -1.09 6.40
N CYS A 86 12.73 -1.34 5.29
CA CYS A 86 12.31 -0.31 4.34
C CYS A 86 10.77 -0.25 4.28
N ILE A 87 10.23 0.96 4.28
CA ILE A 87 8.81 1.27 4.14
C ILE A 87 8.58 1.67 2.68
N CYS A 88 7.85 0.86 1.94
CA CYS A 88 7.46 1.14 0.56
C CYS A 88 5.97 1.48 0.51
N TYR A 89 5.63 2.61 -0.10
CA TYR A 89 4.27 3.15 -0.06
C TYR A 89 3.82 3.73 -1.40
N SER A 90 2.53 3.64 -1.68
CA SER A 90 1.90 4.31 -2.83
C SER A 90 2.02 5.84 -2.71
N PRO A 91 2.10 6.59 -3.83
CA PRO A 91 2.13 8.05 -3.83
C PRO A 91 0.81 8.70 -3.38
N PHE A 92 -0.24 7.92 -3.10
CA PHE A 92 -1.51 8.49 -2.64
C PHE A 92 -1.35 9.17 -1.28
N SER A 93 -2.08 10.25 -1.02
CA SER A 93 -1.91 11.02 0.21
C SER A 93 -2.28 10.23 1.47
N ARG A 94 -3.28 9.34 1.39
CA ARG A 94 -3.66 8.45 2.50
C ARG A 94 -2.58 7.42 2.84
N THR A 95 -1.89 6.89 1.83
CA THR A 95 -0.80 5.91 1.99
C THR A 95 0.47 6.61 2.45
N THR A 96 0.80 7.75 1.85
CA THR A 96 1.91 8.62 2.26
C THR A 96 1.77 9.05 3.73
N HIS A 97 0.60 9.54 4.13
CA HIS A 97 0.35 9.95 5.52
C HIS A 97 0.38 8.75 6.48
N THR A 98 -0.13 7.57 6.08
CA THR A 98 0.05 6.33 6.87
C THR A 98 1.53 6.01 7.06
N ALA A 99 2.31 6.02 5.98
CA ALA A 99 3.74 5.71 6.01
C ALA A 99 4.52 6.71 6.87
N GLN A 100 4.19 8.00 6.83
CA GLN A 100 4.79 9.03 7.69
C GLN A 100 4.53 8.75 9.17
N VAL A 101 3.29 8.39 9.53
CA VAL A 101 2.93 8.07 10.91
C VAL A 101 3.68 6.82 11.38
N VAL A 102 3.72 5.76 10.57
CA VAL A 102 4.43 4.52 10.89
C VAL A 102 5.95 4.77 11.03
N ALA A 103 6.55 5.50 10.09
CA ALA A 103 7.96 5.88 10.14
C ALA A 103 8.29 6.65 11.43
N SER A 104 7.42 7.58 11.84
CA SER A 104 7.57 8.32 13.10
C SER A 104 7.51 7.40 14.33
N VAL A 105 6.63 6.41 14.36
CA VAL A 105 6.57 5.44 15.47
C VAL A 105 7.84 4.59 15.55
N LEU A 106 8.36 4.18 14.39
CA LEU A 106 9.58 3.38 14.28
C LEU A 106 10.86 4.20 14.42
N ASN A 107 10.77 5.53 14.56
CA ASN A 107 11.88 6.46 14.58
C ASN A 107 12.78 6.37 13.30
N VAL A 108 12.15 6.15 12.15
CA VAL A 108 12.79 6.11 10.83
C VAL A 108 12.63 7.48 10.15
N GLN A 109 13.69 7.97 9.52
CA GLN A 109 13.60 9.20 8.73
C GLN A 109 12.73 8.97 7.48
N PHE A 110 11.70 9.79 7.31
CA PHE A 110 10.78 9.66 6.19
C PHE A 110 11.41 10.14 4.88
N GLU A 111 12.17 11.23 4.94
CA GLU A 111 13.01 11.71 3.85
C GLU A 111 14.36 10.97 3.88
N GLY A 112 14.41 9.75 3.36
CA GLY A 112 15.63 8.94 3.38
C GLY A 112 15.54 7.64 2.60
N ALA A 113 16.63 6.86 2.61
CA ALA A 113 16.74 5.61 1.87
C ALA A 113 15.78 4.51 2.36
N GLN A 114 15.33 4.59 3.62
CA GLN A 114 14.43 3.61 4.25
C GLN A 114 12.95 3.83 3.91
N CYS A 115 12.58 4.94 3.28
CA CYS A 115 11.20 5.20 2.87
C CYS A 115 11.15 5.45 1.36
N LYS A 116 10.50 4.55 0.62
CA LYS A 116 10.44 4.62 -0.85
C LYS A 116 9.00 4.73 -1.35
N VAL A 117 8.74 5.80 -2.09
CA VAL A 117 7.51 5.89 -2.87
C VAL A 117 7.57 4.93 -4.06
N MET A 118 6.49 4.20 -4.29
CA MET A 118 6.36 3.24 -5.39
C MET A 118 4.99 3.39 -6.03
N GLU A 119 4.95 3.94 -7.24
CA GLU A 119 3.70 4.13 -7.99
C GLU A 119 2.97 2.81 -8.24
N ASN A 120 3.70 1.71 -8.46
CA ASN A 120 3.11 0.39 -8.66
C ASN A 120 2.39 -0.17 -7.43
N LEU A 121 2.45 0.48 -6.27
CA LEU A 121 1.65 0.13 -5.10
C LEU A 121 0.32 0.88 -5.02
N ARG A 122 0.02 1.78 -5.97
CA ARG A 122 -1.22 2.57 -5.93
C ARG A 122 -2.48 1.70 -6.01
N GLU A 123 -3.56 2.25 -5.47
CA GLU A 123 -4.93 1.76 -5.62
C GLU A 123 -5.27 1.43 -7.09
N ARG A 124 -6.17 0.46 -7.26
CA ARG A 124 -6.73 0.13 -8.58
C ARG A 124 -7.46 1.36 -9.12
N SER A 125 -7.11 1.79 -10.33
CA SER A 125 -7.90 2.80 -11.04
C SER A 125 -9.24 2.20 -11.46
N PHE A 126 -10.35 2.71 -10.95
CA PHE A 126 -11.68 2.27 -11.38
C PHE A 126 -12.18 3.00 -12.63
N GLY A 127 -11.41 3.98 -13.13
CA GLY A 127 -11.76 4.80 -14.28
C GLY A 127 -12.61 6.03 -13.92
N PRO A 128 -12.68 7.03 -14.81
CA PRO A 128 -13.29 8.32 -14.54
C PRO A 128 -14.79 8.25 -14.25
N SER A 129 -15.49 7.19 -14.69
CA SER A 129 -16.92 7.01 -14.44
C SER A 129 -17.26 6.64 -13.00
N TYR A 130 -16.28 6.20 -12.21
CA TYR A 130 -16.44 5.83 -10.79
C TYR A 130 -15.77 6.83 -9.84
N GLU A 131 -14.87 7.66 -10.33
CA GLU A 131 -14.08 8.59 -9.53
C GLU A 131 -14.97 9.64 -8.84
N LEU A 132 -14.74 9.87 -7.54
CA LEU A 132 -15.53 10.74 -6.65
C LEU A 132 -17.01 10.36 -6.47
N LEU A 133 -17.44 9.19 -6.98
CA LEU A 133 -18.78 8.66 -6.71
C LEU A 133 -18.83 7.93 -5.36
N SER A 134 -20.03 7.58 -4.91
CA SER A 134 -20.23 6.77 -3.71
C SER A 134 -19.53 5.41 -3.82
N HIS A 135 -18.93 4.94 -2.73
CA HIS A 135 -18.39 3.58 -2.62
C HIS A 135 -19.45 2.48 -2.84
N ASP A 136 -20.75 2.80 -2.77
CA ASP A 136 -21.82 1.84 -3.10
C ASP A 136 -21.69 1.31 -4.54
N LYS A 137 -20.96 2.03 -5.40
CA LYS A 137 -20.63 1.62 -6.76
C LYS A 137 -19.62 0.49 -6.85
N TYR A 138 -18.94 0.11 -5.77
CA TYR A 138 -18.07 -1.06 -5.77
C TYR A 138 -18.81 -2.35 -6.13
N HIS A 139 -20.10 -2.46 -5.82
CA HIS A 139 -20.89 -3.61 -6.23
C HIS A 139 -20.93 -3.79 -7.76
N ASP A 140 -21.04 -2.68 -8.50
CA ASP A 140 -21.05 -2.71 -9.98
C ASP A 140 -19.68 -3.20 -10.52
N ILE A 141 -18.59 -2.76 -9.88
CA ILE A 141 -17.22 -3.16 -10.23
C ILE A 141 -16.97 -4.63 -9.91
N TRP A 142 -17.35 -5.12 -8.73
CA TRP A 142 -17.14 -6.52 -8.36
C TRP A 142 -17.96 -7.47 -9.23
N ALA A 143 -19.17 -7.08 -9.62
CA ALA A 143 -19.97 -7.85 -10.57
C ALA A 143 -19.35 -7.93 -11.98
N LEU A 144 -18.51 -6.95 -12.36
CA LEU A 144 -17.68 -7.01 -13.56
C LEU A 144 -16.52 -7.98 -13.37
N ASP A 145 -15.80 -7.85 -12.25
CA ASP A 145 -14.62 -8.66 -11.93
C ASP A 145 -14.93 -10.15 -11.81
N GLU A 146 -16.10 -10.50 -11.24
CA GLU A 146 -16.53 -11.89 -11.07
C GLU A 146 -16.74 -12.60 -12.41
N LYS A 147 -17.10 -11.85 -13.46
CA LYS A 147 -17.31 -12.41 -14.80
C LYS A 147 -15.99 -12.72 -15.50
N ASP A 148 -15.05 -11.79 -15.42
CA ASP A 148 -13.76 -11.88 -16.10
C ASP A 148 -12.71 -10.96 -15.45
N PRO A 149 -11.63 -11.52 -14.88
CA PRO A 149 -10.57 -10.72 -14.25
C PRO A 149 -9.73 -9.90 -15.24
N PHE A 150 -9.86 -10.14 -16.56
CA PHE A 150 -9.20 -9.37 -17.62
C PHE A 150 -10.06 -8.21 -18.13
N THR A 151 -11.33 -8.17 -17.77
CA THR A 151 -12.22 -7.07 -18.16
C THR A 151 -11.90 -5.83 -17.31
N LYS A 152 -11.79 -4.68 -17.98
CA LYS A 152 -11.52 -3.39 -17.35
C LYS A 152 -12.72 -2.45 -17.47
N PRO A 153 -13.01 -1.63 -16.45
CA PRO A 153 -13.88 -0.48 -16.63
C PRO A 153 -13.23 0.51 -17.62
N GLU A 154 -14.04 1.33 -18.28
CA GLU A 154 -13.54 2.32 -19.22
C GLU A 154 -12.56 3.28 -18.52
N GLY A 155 -11.33 3.37 -19.06
CA GLY A 155 -10.27 4.22 -18.49
C GLY A 155 -9.70 3.74 -17.15
N GLY A 156 -10.08 2.56 -16.67
CA GLY A 156 -9.54 1.96 -15.44
C GLY A 156 -8.74 0.67 -15.71
N GLU A 157 -8.43 -0.02 -14.62
CA GLU A 157 -7.63 -1.24 -14.57
C GLU A 157 -8.53 -2.48 -14.38
N SER A 158 -8.16 -3.58 -15.03
CA SER A 158 -8.69 -4.92 -14.72
C SER A 158 -8.03 -5.46 -13.44
N VAL A 159 -8.58 -6.55 -12.90
CA VAL A 159 -7.93 -7.29 -11.79
C VAL A 159 -6.55 -7.79 -12.21
N ASN A 160 -6.42 -8.28 -13.45
CA ASN A 160 -5.14 -8.73 -13.98
C ASN A 160 -4.11 -7.60 -14.07
N ASP A 161 -4.49 -6.39 -14.48
CA ASP A 161 -3.57 -5.25 -14.55
C ASP A 161 -2.98 -4.92 -13.16
N VAL A 162 -3.82 -4.95 -12.12
CA VAL A 162 -3.38 -4.75 -10.73
C VAL A 162 -2.42 -5.86 -10.29
N ALA A 163 -2.73 -7.12 -10.60
CA ALA A 163 -1.87 -8.25 -10.26
C ALA A 163 -0.50 -8.17 -10.97
N CYS A 164 -0.47 -7.86 -12.26
CA CYS A 164 0.76 -7.67 -13.03
C CYS A 164 1.61 -6.53 -12.43
N ARG A 165 0.98 -5.38 -12.14
CA ARG A 165 1.66 -4.22 -11.56
C ARG A 165 2.24 -4.51 -10.17
N LEU A 166 1.52 -5.26 -9.32
CA LEU A 166 2.03 -5.71 -8.03
C LEU A 166 3.20 -6.68 -8.18
N ALA A 167 3.14 -7.61 -9.15
CA ALA A 167 4.24 -8.51 -9.44
C ALA A 167 5.50 -7.74 -9.90
N GLU A 168 5.34 -6.70 -10.72
CA GLU A 168 6.43 -5.80 -11.11
C GLU A 168 7.00 -5.02 -9.91
N ALA A 169 6.14 -4.56 -8.98
CA ALA A 169 6.59 -3.93 -7.74
C ALA A 169 7.44 -4.89 -6.91
N LEU A 170 6.98 -6.14 -6.72
CA LEU A 170 7.71 -7.17 -5.98
C LEU A 170 9.04 -7.52 -6.66
N ALA A 171 9.05 -7.72 -7.98
CA ALA A 171 10.29 -7.96 -8.73
C ALA A 171 11.28 -6.80 -8.59
N THR A 172 10.79 -5.57 -8.61
CA THR A 172 11.61 -4.38 -8.36
C THR A 172 12.21 -4.40 -6.96
N LEU A 173 11.39 -4.68 -5.94
CA LEU A 173 11.83 -4.78 -4.55
C LEU A 173 12.88 -5.87 -4.34
N GLU A 174 12.63 -7.07 -4.87
CA GLU A 174 13.59 -8.19 -4.83
C GLU A 174 14.92 -7.85 -5.51
N SER A 175 14.88 -7.11 -6.63
CA SER A 175 16.10 -6.71 -7.34
C SER A 175 16.88 -5.60 -6.61
N GLN A 176 16.18 -4.68 -5.94
CA GLN A 176 16.81 -3.54 -5.24
C GLN A 176 17.33 -3.93 -3.86
N PHE A 177 16.70 -4.90 -3.21
CA PHE A 177 16.97 -5.30 -1.83
C PHE A 177 17.41 -6.77 -1.78
N GLN A 178 18.43 -7.13 -2.54
CA GLN A 178 19.09 -8.43 -2.37
C GLN A 178 19.89 -8.43 -1.07
N GLY A 179 19.28 -8.95 0.00
CA GLY A 179 19.95 -9.22 1.26
C GLY A 179 20.63 -8.03 1.91
N ILE A 180 19.86 -6.96 2.09
CA ILE A 180 20.25 -5.67 2.66
C ILE A 180 21.43 -5.79 3.65
N GLN A 181 22.64 -5.51 3.14
CA GLN A 181 23.68 -4.82 3.88
C GLN A 181 23.64 -3.37 3.40
N LEU A 182 22.98 -2.49 4.16
CA LEU A 182 23.16 -1.05 3.96
C LEU A 182 24.57 -0.72 4.46
N GLN A 183 25.44 -0.26 3.56
CA GLN A 183 26.76 0.28 3.91
C GLN A 183 26.65 1.56 4.73
#